data_AF-A0A847T3E1-F1
#
_entry.id   AF-A0A847T3E1-F1
#
_cell.length_a   1.000
_cell.length_b   1.000
_cell.length_c   1.000
_cell.angle_alpha   90.00
_cell.angle_beta   90.00
_cell.angle_gamma   90.00
#
_symmetry.space_group_name_H-M   'P 1'
#
loop_
_entity.id
_entity.type
_entity.pdbx_description
1 polymer ?
#
loop_
_entity_poly.entity_id
_entity_poly.type
_entity_poly.pdbx_seq_one_letter_code
_entity_poly.pdbx_strand_id
1 'polypeptide(L)'
;MEEQDDVVTWWRCAYYQYRDSSMRWDHADGDEARDLAVTTLLNTVSEFVEGRWNLGTLKYRMDEASQASTFIFPERSVSATLQDLAMSVPLEVLEPALRRAASLPDSPGEAKGALMDLEELMEREVSRGHLHRSQAQGHRWTELLATLWHIQDPLTWPLVSMIGMRCLRHRGELGTEDDYAEYASIMQRLSSSIGASMMETEHLLASLEEGDLHVPDAEECHQSYLKRAEDSAASGLTEESLELFERALALRPRTPMALMRKAELYEGKGLLMASIGEMETLVELEPVDLTAHRKLLSLYKAQGMIREHNIEVRRFKALKESRK
;
A
#
# COMPACT_ATOMS: atom_id res chain seq x y z
N MET A 1 -15.27 -9.90 -13.39
CA MET A 1 -14.64 -8.61 -13.76
C MET A 1 -15.37 -7.50 -13.02
N GLU A 2 -16.68 -7.31 -13.23
CA GLU A 2 -17.49 -6.36 -12.45
C GLU A 2 -17.42 -6.56 -10.92
N GLU A 3 -17.52 -7.80 -10.42
CA GLU A 3 -17.46 -8.09 -8.97
C GLU A 3 -16.08 -7.81 -8.34
N GLN A 4 -14.98 -7.95 -9.09
CA GLN A 4 -13.63 -7.59 -8.63
C GLN A 4 -13.39 -6.08 -8.67
N ASP A 5 -13.96 -5.39 -9.67
CA ASP A 5 -13.94 -3.94 -9.75
C ASP A 5 -14.72 -3.30 -8.59
N ASP A 6 -15.84 -3.90 -8.19
CA ASP A 6 -16.66 -3.45 -7.05
C ASP A 6 -15.93 -3.59 -5.70
N VAL A 7 -15.22 -4.70 -5.48
CA VAL A 7 -14.42 -4.92 -4.25
C VAL A 7 -13.28 -3.91 -4.16
N VAL A 8 -12.54 -3.69 -5.25
CA VAL A 8 -11.44 -2.71 -5.28
C VAL A 8 -11.98 -1.30 -5.08
N THR A 9 -13.14 -0.98 -5.66
CA THR A 9 -13.79 0.34 -5.48
C THR A 9 -14.16 0.59 -4.03
N TRP A 10 -14.67 -0.44 -3.33
CA TRP A 10 -14.97 -0.33 -1.90
C TRP A 10 -13.70 -0.05 -1.08
N TRP A 11 -12.60 -0.78 -1.34
CA TRP A 11 -11.33 -0.56 -0.65
C TRP A 11 -10.75 0.84 -0.89
N ARG A 12 -10.86 1.35 -2.12
CA ARG A 12 -10.47 2.74 -2.43
C ARG A 12 -11.31 3.75 -1.67
N CYS A 13 -12.63 3.54 -1.60
CA CYS A 13 -13.49 4.41 -0.83
C CYS A 13 -13.11 4.40 0.66
N ALA A 14 -12.92 3.21 1.25
CA ALA A 14 -12.50 3.04 2.63
C ALA A 14 -11.17 3.78 2.90
N TYR A 15 -10.18 3.61 2.03
CA TYR A 15 -8.91 4.31 2.14
C TYR A 15 -9.06 5.83 2.08
N TYR A 16 -9.88 6.35 1.16
CA TYR A 16 -10.09 7.80 1.08
C TYR A 16 -10.85 8.36 2.29
N GLN A 17 -11.81 7.62 2.85
CA GLN A 17 -12.45 8.01 4.11
C GLN A 17 -11.44 8.02 5.26
N TYR A 18 -10.58 7.01 5.36
CA TYR A 18 -9.51 6.95 6.35
C TYR A 18 -8.57 8.16 6.20
N ARG A 19 -8.10 8.44 4.97
CA ARG A 19 -7.22 9.58 4.70
C ARG A 19 -7.87 10.93 4.98
N ASP A 20 -9.18 11.07 4.83
CA ASP A 20 -9.88 12.32 5.13
C ASP A 20 -10.22 12.47 6.61
N SER A 21 -10.17 11.39 7.38
CA SER A 21 -10.42 11.39 8.81
C SER A 21 -9.23 11.91 9.63
N SER A 22 -9.48 12.25 10.89
CA SER A 22 -8.41 12.56 11.84
C SER A 22 -7.58 11.33 12.24
N MET A 23 -8.07 10.11 11.99
CA MET A 23 -7.44 8.85 12.43
C MET A 23 -6.06 8.64 11.82
N ARG A 24 -5.81 9.21 10.63
CA ARG A 24 -4.47 9.18 10.02
C ARG A 24 -3.38 9.80 10.90
N TRP A 25 -3.76 10.68 11.82
CA TRP A 25 -2.84 11.38 12.70
C TRP A 25 -2.61 10.63 14.02
N ASP A 26 -3.46 9.67 14.36
CA ASP A 26 -3.38 8.92 15.62
C ASP A 26 -2.11 8.06 15.71
N HIS A 27 -1.48 7.78 14.55
CA HIS A 27 -0.29 6.95 14.44
C HIS A 27 0.98 7.70 14.01
N ALA A 28 0.92 9.02 13.79
CA ALA A 28 2.02 9.78 13.19
C ALA A 28 3.36 9.66 13.96
N ASP A 29 3.31 9.79 15.29
CA ASP A 29 4.50 9.65 16.13
C ASP A 29 5.08 8.22 16.11
N GLY A 30 4.20 7.21 16.00
CA GLY A 30 4.59 5.80 15.91
C GLY A 30 5.21 5.46 14.55
N ASP A 31 4.66 6.03 13.49
CA ASP A 31 5.13 5.87 12.11
C ASP A 31 6.53 6.48 11.95
N GLU A 32 6.75 7.71 12.43
CA GLU A 32 8.06 8.36 12.41
C GLU A 32 9.11 7.57 13.20
N ALA A 33 8.74 7.07 14.39
CA ALA A 33 9.60 6.24 15.20
C ALA A 33 9.97 4.91 14.53
N ARG A 34 8.99 4.26 13.87
CA ARG A 34 9.22 3.03 13.10
C ARG A 34 10.17 3.29 11.94
N ASP A 35 9.95 4.34 11.16
CA ASP A 35 10.81 4.70 10.02
C ASP A 35 12.25 4.99 10.45
N LEU A 36 12.44 5.68 11.57
CA LEU A 36 13.77 5.94 12.14
C LEU A 36 14.47 4.63 12.56
N ALA A 37 13.74 3.73 13.22
CA ALA A 37 14.27 2.45 13.65
C ALA A 37 14.61 1.54 12.46
N VAL A 38 13.75 1.45 11.45
CA VAL A 38 14.03 0.75 10.17
C VAL A 38 15.29 1.30 9.53
N THR A 39 15.39 2.63 9.39
CA THR A 39 16.58 3.29 8.81
C THR A 39 17.86 2.95 9.58
N THR A 40 17.78 2.92 10.91
CA THR A 40 18.93 2.60 11.78
C THR A 40 19.33 1.13 11.69
N LEU A 41 18.35 0.24 11.53
CA LEU A 41 18.57 -1.21 11.53
C LEU A 41 18.89 -1.81 10.16
N LEU A 42 18.54 -1.13 9.06
CA LEU A 42 18.70 -1.64 7.69
C LEU A 42 20.09 -2.22 7.43
N ASN A 43 21.14 -1.43 7.71
CA ASN A 43 22.51 -1.89 7.53
C ASN A 43 22.84 -3.06 8.47
N THR A 44 22.34 -3.04 9.70
CA THR A 44 22.60 -4.14 10.65
C THR A 44 22.01 -5.46 10.18
N VAL A 45 20.76 -5.45 9.71
CA VAL A 45 20.08 -6.65 9.22
C VAL A 45 20.76 -7.17 7.95
N SER A 46 21.02 -6.29 6.98
CA SER A 46 21.70 -6.66 5.72
C SER A 46 23.06 -7.32 5.99
N GLU A 47 23.89 -6.69 6.82
CA GLU A 47 25.21 -7.18 7.17
C GLU A 47 25.17 -8.49 8.00
N PHE A 48 24.11 -8.72 8.79
CA PHE A 48 23.88 -10.00 9.45
C PHE A 48 23.56 -11.10 8.44
N VAL A 49 22.63 -10.84 7.50
CA VAL A 49 22.26 -11.77 6.43
C VAL A 49 23.49 -12.14 5.59
N GLU A 50 24.32 -11.16 5.23
CA GLU A 50 25.57 -11.36 4.49
C GLU A 50 26.70 -11.99 5.33
N GLY A 51 26.47 -12.15 6.64
CA GLY A 51 27.37 -12.83 7.56
C GLY A 51 28.56 -12.02 8.05
N ARG A 52 28.52 -10.69 7.87
CA ARG A 52 29.50 -9.73 8.40
C ARG A 52 29.26 -9.44 9.89
N TRP A 53 28.01 -9.47 10.34
CA TRP A 53 27.66 -9.44 11.77
C TRP A 53 27.17 -10.79 12.31
N ASN A 54 27.39 -11.01 13.60
CA ASN A 54 26.88 -12.17 14.33
C ASN A 54 25.51 -11.87 14.98
N LEU A 55 24.85 -12.90 15.51
CA LEU A 55 23.54 -12.78 16.15
C LEU A 55 23.55 -11.83 17.35
N GLY A 56 24.65 -11.80 18.11
CA GLY A 56 24.80 -10.91 19.25
C GLY A 56 24.75 -9.43 18.86
N THR A 57 25.43 -9.05 17.78
CA THR A 57 25.39 -7.67 17.25
C THR A 57 24.01 -7.31 16.71
N LEU A 58 23.38 -8.21 15.95
CA LEU A 58 22.01 -8.01 15.46
C LEU A 58 21.06 -7.73 16.62
N LYS A 59 21.05 -8.63 17.61
CA LYS A 59 20.18 -8.53 18.78
C LYS A 59 20.43 -7.25 19.57
N TYR A 60 21.69 -6.93 19.86
CA TYR A 60 22.03 -5.73 20.62
C TYR A 60 21.47 -4.45 19.98
N ARG A 61 21.64 -4.29 18.66
CA ARG A 61 21.14 -3.11 17.95
C ARG A 61 19.62 -3.09 17.83
N MET A 62 18.98 -4.26 17.66
CA MET A 62 17.51 -4.34 17.70
C MET A 62 16.96 -3.94 19.07
N ASP A 63 17.59 -4.39 20.16
CA ASP A 63 17.21 -4.01 21.53
C ASP A 63 17.41 -2.51 21.79
N GLU A 64 18.50 -1.93 21.26
CA GLU A 64 18.79 -0.50 21.34
C GLU A 64 17.74 0.33 20.59
N ALA A 65 17.41 -0.05 19.36
CA ALA A 65 16.38 0.62 18.56
C ALA A 65 15.00 0.55 19.23
N SER A 66 14.62 -0.61 19.77
CA SER A 66 13.37 -0.83 20.49
C SER A 66 13.22 0.06 21.74
N GLN A 67 14.35 0.46 22.35
CA GLN A 67 14.38 1.31 23.54
C GLN A 67 14.58 2.81 23.24
N ALA A 68 14.95 3.16 22.01
CA ALA A 68 15.33 4.53 21.63
C ALA A 68 14.14 5.49 21.53
N SER A 69 12.92 4.96 21.42
CA SER A 69 11.71 5.73 21.15
C SER A 69 10.55 5.34 22.08
N THR A 70 9.57 6.23 22.22
CA THR A 70 8.31 5.95 22.95
C THR A 70 7.49 4.85 22.27
N PHE A 71 7.63 4.71 20.94
CA PHE A 71 7.08 3.63 20.15
C PHE A 71 8.08 2.48 20.04
N ILE A 72 7.64 1.27 20.38
CA ILE A 72 8.52 0.11 20.48
C ILE A 72 8.62 -0.54 19.11
N PHE A 73 9.77 -0.38 18.44
CA PHE A 73 10.09 -1.13 17.23
C PHE A 73 11.59 -1.45 17.15
N PRO A 74 11.99 -2.72 16.93
CA PRO A 74 11.18 -3.94 16.90
C PRO A 74 10.40 -4.21 18.18
N GLU A 75 9.30 -4.98 18.08
CA GLU A 75 8.49 -5.39 19.22
C GLU A 75 9.29 -6.20 20.25
N ARG A 76 8.93 -6.08 21.54
CA ARG A 76 9.66 -6.77 22.63
C ARG A 76 9.64 -8.29 22.51
N SER A 77 8.58 -8.82 21.90
CA SER A 77 8.43 -10.24 21.53
C SER A 77 9.53 -10.71 20.57
N VAL A 78 9.96 -9.88 19.62
CA VAL A 78 11.06 -10.18 18.69
C VAL A 78 12.38 -10.28 19.44
N SER A 79 12.67 -9.31 20.32
CA SER A 79 13.84 -9.34 21.20
C SER A 79 13.86 -10.55 22.13
N ALA A 80 12.71 -10.90 22.71
CA ALA A 80 12.57 -12.09 23.55
C ALA A 80 12.79 -13.38 22.76
N THR A 81 12.33 -13.43 21.51
CA THR A 81 12.55 -14.56 20.60
C THR A 81 14.02 -14.72 20.25
N LEU A 82 14.72 -13.65 19.90
CA LEU A 82 16.17 -13.69 19.68
C LEU A 82 16.95 -14.12 20.93
N GLN A 83 16.54 -13.65 22.12
CA GLN A 83 17.15 -14.03 23.39
C GLN A 83 16.98 -15.53 23.66
N ASP A 84 15.75 -16.05 23.55
CA ASP A 84 15.47 -17.47 23.80
C ASP A 84 16.25 -18.36 22.83
N LEU A 85 16.28 -18.00 21.55
CA LEU A 85 17.01 -18.74 20.52
C LEU A 85 18.52 -18.74 20.81
N ALA A 86 19.10 -17.59 21.12
CA ALA A 86 20.54 -17.47 21.41
C ALA A 86 20.97 -18.25 22.65
N MET A 87 20.07 -18.43 23.63
CA MET A 87 20.35 -19.17 24.87
C MET A 87 20.12 -20.68 24.74
N SER A 88 19.20 -21.09 23.86
CA SER A 88 18.69 -22.46 23.81
C SER A 88 19.27 -23.25 22.64
N VAL A 89 19.50 -22.61 21.49
CA VAL A 89 19.94 -23.28 20.26
C VAL A 89 21.44 -23.02 20.02
N PRO A 90 22.26 -24.05 19.71
CA PRO A 90 23.66 -23.86 19.37
C PRO A 90 23.86 -22.85 18.23
N LEU A 91 24.71 -21.83 18.43
CA LEU A 91 24.90 -20.73 17.47
C LEU A 91 25.40 -21.20 16.09
N GLU A 92 26.19 -22.27 16.06
CA GLU A 92 26.67 -22.91 14.82
C GLU A 92 25.54 -23.51 13.97
N VAL A 93 24.39 -23.80 14.58
CA VAL A 93 23.17 -24.26 13.91
C VAL A 93 22.25 -23.07 13.63
N LEU A 94 22.03 -22.21 14.63
CA LEU A 94 21.08 -21.11 14.58
C LEU A 94 21.49 -20.03 13.58
N GLU A 95 22.73 -19.54 13.63
CA GLU A 95 23.12 -18.39 12.80
C GLU A 95 23.01 -18.68 11.30
N PRO A 96 23.54 -19.79 10.75
CA PRO A 96 23.42 -20.06 9.33
C PRO A 96 21.96 -20.23 8.89
N ALA A 97 21.11 -20.82 9.73
CA ALA A 97 19.71 -21.00 9.43
C ALA A 97 18.94 -19.66 9.45
N LEU A 98 19.14 -18.86 10.49
CA LEU A 98 18.50 -17.56 10.62
C LEU A 98 18.93 -16.58 9.52
N ARG A 99 20.20 -16.59 9.11
CA ARG A 99 20.67 -15.77 7.97
C ARG A 99 19.97 -16.13 6.66
N ARG A 100 19.82 -17.42 6.38
CA ARG A 100 19.08 -17.88 5.19
C ARG A 100 17.61 -17.50 5.28
N ALA A 101 16.97 -17.74 6.42
CA ALA A 101 15.55 -17.43 6.59
C ALA A 101 15.27 -15.92 6.58
N ALA A 102 16.20 -15.10 7.09
CA ALA A 102 16.09 -13.64 7.11
C ALA A 102 16.49 -12.97 5.78
N SER A 103 17.00 -13.73 4.81
CA SER A 103 17.25 -13.18 3.47
C SER A 103 15.94 -12.67 2.87
N LEU A 104 16.00 -11.52 2.19
CA LEU A 104 14.82 -10.89 1.62
C LEU A 104 14.19 -11.84 0.58
N PRO A 105 12.93 -12.26 0.75
CA PRO A 105 12.27 -13.14 -0.21
C PRO A 105 11.84 -12.35 -1.46
N ASP A 106 11.83 -12.99 -2.62
CA ASP A 106 11.32 -12.38 -3.85
C ASP A 106 9.79 -12.47 -3.96
N SER A 107 9.16 -13.35 -3.18
CA SER A 107 7.70 -13.53 -3.18
C SER A 107 7.17 -14.08 -1.85
N PRO A 108 5.86 -13.91 -1.56
CA PRO A 108 5.25 -14.53 -0.38
C PRO A 108 5.41 -16.06 -0.35
N GLY A 109 5.49 -16.72 -1.51
CA GLY A 109 5.74 -18.16 -1.57
C GLY A 109 7.14 -18.55 -1.06
N GLU A 110 8.15 -17.73 -1.35
CA GLU A 110 9.50 -17.93 -0.79
C GLU A 110 9.55 -17.62 0.70
N ALA A 111 8.85 -16.58 1.15
CA ALA A 111 8.69 -16.29 2.58
C ALA A 111 8.06 -17.48 3.32
N LYS A 112 7.04 -18.12 2.73
CA LYS A 112 6.44 -19.34 3.28
C LYS A 112 7.48 -20.46 3.42
N GLY A 113 8.29 -20.68 2.39
CA GLY A 113 9.39 -21.66 2.43
C GLY A 113 10.39 -21.37 3.55
N ALA A 114 10.84 -20.12 3.68
CA ALA A 114 11.76 -19.70 4.73
C ALA A 114 11.19 -19.90 6.15
N LEU A 115 9.89 -19.64 6.34
CA LEU A 115 9.20 -19.90 7.60
C LEU A 115 9.15 -21.40 7.93
N MET A 116 8.78 -22.23 6.94
CA MET A 116 8.72 -23.69 7.11
C MET A 116 10.09 -24.28 7.43
N ASP A 117 11.15 -23.82 6.75
CA ASP A 117 12.52 -24.26 6.99
C ASP A 117 12.99 -23.91 8.42
N LEU A 118 12.67 -22.70 8.90
CA LEU A 118 12.99 -22.29 10.26
C LEU A 118 12.17 -23.06 11.29
N GLU A 119 10.88 -23.25 11.06
CA GLU A 119 10.01 -24.03 11.94
C GLU A 119 10.47 -25.49 12.06
N GLU A 120 10.84 -26.12 10.94
CA GLU A 120 11.37 -27.49 10.93
C GLU A 120 12.69 -27.57 11.73
N LEU A 121 13.57 -26.58 11.60
CA LEU A 121 14.78 -26.49 12.42
C LEU A 121 14.43 -26.44 13.91
N MET A 122 13.47 -25.58 14.28
CA MET A 122 13.08 -25.40 15.68
C MET A 122 12.47 -26.67 16.27
N GLU A 123 11.65 -27.40 15.52
CA GLU A 123 11.08 -28.67 15.96
C GLU A 123 12.16 -29.77 16.14
N ARG A 124 13.21 -29.75 15.31
CA ARG A 124 14.39 -30.62 15.51
C ARG A 124 15.13 -30.28 16.80
N GLU A 125 15.30 -28.99 17.12
CA GLU A 125 15.94 -28.55 18.35
C GLU A 125 15.09 -28.83 19.60
N VAL A 126 13.76 -28.79 19.48
CA VAL A 126 12.84 -29.30 20.52
C VAL A 126 13.04 -30.78 20.75
N SER A 127 13.11 -31.57 19.67
CA SER A 127 13.33 -33.02 19.75
C SER A 127 14.68 -33.40 20.37
N ARG A 128 15.69 -32.52 20.24
CA ARG A 128 17.02 -32.66 20.88
C ARG A 128 17.04 -32.20 22.34
N GLY A 129 15.98 -31.58 22.83
CA GLY A 129 15.89 -31.04 24.18
C GLY A 129 16.65 -29.72 24.38
N HIS A 130 17.09 -29.07 23.30
CA HIS A 130 17.76 -27.78 23.32
C HIS A 130 16.76 -26.63 23.51
N LEU A 131 15.61 -26.71 22.84
CA LEU A 131 14.54 -25.70 22.90
C LEU A 131 13.30 -26.27 23.60
N HIS A 132 12.69 -25.51 24.50
CA HIS A 132 11.45 -25.95 25.14
C HIS A 132 10.26 -25.77 24.18
N ARG A 133 9.30 -26.70 24.17
CA ARG A 133 8.14 -26.62 23.25
C ARG A 133 7.28 -25.36 23.47
N SER A 134 7.22 -24.82 24.68
CA SER A 134 6.54 -23.54 24.92
C SER A 134 7.22 -22.35 24.26
N GLN A 135 8.54 -22.45 23.98
CA GLN A 135 9.31 -21.44 23.28
C GLN A 135 9.24 -21.62 21.76
N ALA A 136 8.91 -22.81 21.28
CA ALA A 136 8.83 -23.16 19.87
C ALA A 136 7.42 -22.98 19.27
N GLN A 137 6.89 -21.76 19.39
CA GLN A 137 5.58 -21.41 18.83
C GLN A 137 5.75 -20.80 17.43
N GLY A 138 5.03 -21.31 16.44
CA GLY A 138 5.17 -20.88 15.04
C GLY A 138 5.05 -19.37 14.83
N HIS A 139 4.13 -18.72 15.54
CA HIS A 139 3.93 -17.26 15.45
C HIS A 139 5.21 -16.45 15.76
N ARG A 140 6.15 -16.98 16.57
CA ARG A 140 7.38 -16.27 16.97
C ARG A 140 8.34 -16.18 15.80
N TRP A 141 8.39 -17.23 14.99
CA TRP A 141 9.21 -17.29 13.78
C TRP A 141 8.65 -16.35 12.73
N THR A 142 7.33 -16.36 12.58
CA THR A 142 6.60 -15.43 11.71
C THR A 142 6.88 -13.98 12.08
N GLU A 143 6.71 -13.61 13.34
CA GLU A 143 6.94 -12.24 13.81
C GLU A 143 8.42 -11.82 13.64
N LEU A 144 9.36 -12.71 13.98
CA LEU A 144 10.80 -12.45 13.82
C LEU A 144 11.17 -12.24 12.34
N LEU A 145 10.80 -13.16 11.45
CA LEU A 145 11.18 -13.07 10.04
C LEU A 145 10.46 -11.92 9.33
N ALA A 146 9.16 -11.73 9.58
CA ALA A 146 8.42 -10.59 9.05
C ALA A 146 9.07 -9.25 9.45
N THR A 147 9.55 -9.13 10.69
CA THR A 147 10.28 -7.94 11.15
C THR A 147 11.61 -7.75 10.40
N LEU A 148 12.38 -8.83 10.20
CA LEU A 148 13.66 -8.75 9.49
C LEU A 148 13.49 -8.44 8.00
N TRP A 149 12.43 -8.95 7.37
CA TRP A 149 12.09 -8.63 5.98
C TRP A 149 11.57 -7.20 5.85
N HIS A 150 10.71 -6.75 6.77
CA HIS A 150 10.22 -5.37 6.81
C HIS A 150 11.34 -4.35 6.99
N ILE A 151 12.33 -4.63 7.85
CA ILE A 151 13.49 -3.73 8.00
C ILE A 151 14.28 -3.60 6.68
N GLN A 152 14.35 -4.66 5.87
CA GLN A 152 15.06 -4.66 4.59
C GLN A 152 14.27 -3.98 3.47
N ASP A 153 12.96 -4.20 3.41
CA ASP A 153 12.05 -3.59 2.44
C ASP A 153 10.65 -3.34 3.05
N PRO A 154 10.46 -2.18 3.71
CA PRO A 154 9.21 -1.84 4.38
C PRO A 154 8.07 -1.51 3.41
N LEU A 155 8.37 -1.30 2.13
CA LEU A 155 7.38 -1.00 1.10
C LEU A 155 6.67 -2.27 0.61
N THR A 156 7.35 -3.42 0.65
CA THR A 156 6.86 -4.68 0.11
C THR A 156 6.43 -5.67 1.20
N TRP A 157 7.09 -5.67 2.36
CA TRP A 157 6.89 -6.68 3.40
C TRP A 157 6.14 -6.12 4.60
N PRO A 158 4.89 -6.56 4.86
CA PRO A 158 4.12 -6.11 6.02
C PRO A 158 4.62 -6.74 7.32
N LEU A 159 4.40 -6.02 8.42
CA LEU A 159 4.52 -6.61 9.75
C LEU A 159 3.31 -7.50 10.05
N VAL A 160 3.47 -8.44 10.97
CA VAL A 160 2.35 -9.25 11.45
C VAL A 160 1.39 -8.38 12.23
N SER A 161 0.15 -8.24 11.74
CA SER A 161 -0.92 -7.52 12.44
C SER A 161 -2.11 -8.45 12.69
N MET A 162 -2.31 -8.84 13.96
CA MET A 162 -3.46 -9.67 14.34
C MET A 162 -4.79 -8.96 14.08
N ILE A 163 -4.83 -7.63 14.28
CA ILE A 163 -6.01 -6.80 14.01
C ILE A 163 -6.26 -6.78 12.50
N GLY A 164 -5.23 -6.55 11.69
CA GLY A 164 -5.34 -6.55 10.22
C GLY A 164 -5.79 -7.91 9.67
N MET A 165 -5.20 -9.00 10.17
CA MET A 165 -5.62 -10.36 9.79
C MET A 165 -7.08 -10.68 10.19
N ARG A 166 -7.57 -10.16 11.33
CA ARG A 166 -8.99 -10.29 11.68
C ARG A 166 -9.89 -9.49 10.74
N CYS A 167 -9.52 -8.25 10.43
CA CYS A 167 -10.24 -7.41 9.47
C CYS A 167 -10.42 -8.15 8.14
N LEU A 168 -9.32 -8.66 7.58
CA LEU A 168 -9.32 -9.39 6.31
C LEU A 168 -10.16 -10.66 6.38
N ARG A 169 -10.12 -11.41 7.50
CA ARG A 169 -10.97 -12.59 7.72
C ARG A 169 -12.46 -12.25 7.77
N HIS A 170 -12.85 -11.22 8.53
CA HIS A 170 -14.24 -10.79 8.62
C HIS A 170 -14.79 -10.36 7.25
N ARG A 171 -13.93 -9.88 6.35
CA ARG A 171 -14.28 -9.51 4.98
C ARG A 171 -14.14 -10.66 3.96
N GLY A 172 -13.70 -11.84 4.39
CA GLY A 172 -13.53 -13.01 3.53
C GLY A 172 -12.32 -12.96 2.59
N GLU A 173 -11.37 -12.04 2.83
CA GLU A 173 -10.16 -11.88 2.03
C GLU A 173 -9.04 -12.85 2.44
N LEU A 174 -8.96 -13.18 3.74
CA LEU A 174 -7.97 -14.08 4.31
C LEU A 174 -8.65 -15.37 4.80
N GLY A 175 -7.99 -16.51 4.57
CA GLY A 175 -8.41 -17.81 5.08
C GLY A 175 -8.48 -17.92 6.62
N THR A 176 -8.91 -19.08 7.12
CA THR A 176 -9.05 -19.32 8.57
C THR A 176 -7.72 -19.66 9.26
N GLU A 177 -6.75 -20.17 8.51
CA GLU A 177 -5.42 -20.49 9.02
C GLU A 177 -4.58 -19.21 9.10
N ASP A 178 -3.75 -19.10 10.15
CA ASP A 178 -2.84 -17.96 10.30
C ASP A 178 -1.62 -18.15 9.37
N ASP A 179 -1.82 -17.91 8.07
CA ASP A 179 -0.78 -17.97 7.03
C ASP A 179 -0.25 -16.56 6.72
N TYR A 180 0.99 -16.29 7.14
CA TYR A 180 1.63 -15.01 6.89
C TYR A 180 1.90 -14.74 5.41
N ALA A 181 2.20 -15.76 4.61
CA ALA A 181 2.45 -15.57 3.20
C ALA A 181 1.17 -15.18 2.45
N GLU A 182 0.04 -15.77 2.83
CA GLU A 182 -1.27 -15.35 2.32
C GLU A 182 -1.57 -13.90 2.73
N TYR A 183 -1.40 -13.57 4.01
CA TYR A 183 -1.54 -12.20 4.51
C TYR A 183 -0.63 -11.20 3.78
N ALA A 184 0.65 -11.52 3.60
CA ALA A 184 1.60 -10.66 2.89
C ALA A 184 1.19 -10.44 1.43
N SER A 185 0.73 -11.49 0.75
CA SER A 185 0.21 -11.39 -0.62
C SER A 185 -1.03 -10.49 -0.70
N ILE A 186 -1.96 -10.61 0.26
CA ILE A 186 -3.16 -9.76 0.31
C ILE A 186 -2.76 -8.30 0.56
N MET A 187 -1.87 -8.04 1.53
CA MET A 187 -1.39 -6.70 1.85
C MET A 187 -0.72 -6.03 0.65
N GLN A 188 0.15 -6.75 -0.08
CA GLN A 188 0.81 -6.24 -1.30
C GLN A 188 -0.19 -5.90 -2.41
N ARG A 189 -1.19 -6.76 -2.64
CA ARG A 189 -2.25 -6.47 -3.63
C ARG A 189 -3.11 -5.30 -3.19
N LEU A 190 -3.49 -5.26 -1.92
CA LEU A 190 -4.37 -4.23 -1.37
C LEU A 190 -3.70 -2.87 -1.44
N SER A 191 -2.49 -2.72 -0.89
CA SER A 191 -1.72 -1.48 -0.89
C SER A 191 -1.52 -0.95 -2.31
N SER A 192 -1.15 -1.83 -3.25
CA SER A 192 -1.02 -1.48 -4.67
C SER A 192 -2.34 -1.03 -5.30
N SER A 193 -3.44 -1.70 -5.01
CA SER A 193 -4.75 -1.42 -5.62
C SER A 193 -5.36 -0.08 -5.17
N ILE A 194 -5.11 0.32 -3.93
CA ILE A 194 -5.59 1.58 -3.33
C ILE A 194 -4.56 2.71 -3.42
N GLY A 195 -3.31 2.40 -3.76
CA GLY A 195 -2.21 3.36 -3.84
C GLY A 195 -1.73 3.86 -2.48
N ALA A 196 -1.76 3.00 -1.45
CA ALA A 196 -1.34 3.30 -0.09
C ALA A 196 0.03 2.67 0.23
N SER A 197 0.73 3.22 1.22
CA SER A 197 1.88 2.53 1.80
C SER A 197 1.46 1.29 2.60
N MET A 198 2.41 0.41 2.91
CA MET A 198 2.12 -0.77 3.75
C MET A 198 1.58 -0.35 5.13
N MET A 199 2.17 0.71 5.69
CA MET A 199 1.79 1.28 6.99
C MET A 199 0.39 1.91 6.95
N GLU A 200 0.07 2.70 5.91
CA GLU A 200 -1.28 3.23 5.72
C GLU A 200 -2.31 2.10 5.52
N THR A 201 -1.92 1.01 4.88
CA THR A 201 -2.78 -0.17 4.70
C THR A 201 -3.01 -0.87 6.03
N GLU A 202 -1.98 -1.05 6.86
CA GLU A 202 -2.09 -1.60 8.22
C GLU A 202 -3.06 -0.76 9.09
N HIS A 203 -2.91 0.57 9.07
CA HIS A 203 -3.77 1.48 9.82
C HIS A 203 -5.21 1.48 9.32
N LEU A 204 -5.42 1.47 8.00
CA LEU A 204 -6.75 1.33 7.42
C LEU A 204 -7.45 0.06 7.93
N LEU A 205 -6.76 -1.08 7.92
CA LEU A 205 -7.32 -2.34 8.40
C LEU A 205 -7.63 -2.29 9.90
N ALA A 206 -6.79 -1.62 10.69
CA ALA A 206 -7.03 -1.43 12.12
C ALA A 206 -8.29 -0.58 12.37
N SER A 207 -8.40 0.59 11.73
CA SER A 207 -9.57 1.48 11.86
C SER A 207 -10.88 0.82 11.41
N LEU A 208 -10.82 -0.06 10.41
CA LEU A 208 -11.97 -0.84 9.96
C LEU A 208 -12.39 -1.92 10.95
N GLU A 209 -11.43 -2.64 11.55
CA GLU A 209 -11.70 -3.70 12.53
C GLU A 209 -12.19 -3.14 13.88
N GLU A 210 -11.67 -1.98 14.30
CA GLU A 210 -12.11 -1.30 15.52
C GLU A 210 -13.53 -0.71 15.38
N GLY A 211 -14.00 -0.56 14.13
CA GLY A 211 -15.35 -0.08 13.82
C GLY A 211 -15.49 1.44 13.85
N ASP A 212 -14.37 2.16 13.94
CA ASP A 212 -14.36 3.62 14.01
C ASP A 212 -14.58 4.26 12.63
N LEU A 213 -14.17 3.58 11.55
CA LEU A 213 -14.27 4.09 10.20
C LEU A 213 -15.61 3.74 9.52
N HIS A 214 -16.45 4.75 9.29
CA HIS A 214 -17.64 4.59 8.44
C HIS A 214 -17.26 4.65 6.96
N VAL A 215 -17.58 3.59 6.21
CA VAL A 215 -17.39 3.54 4.76
C VAL A 215 -18.75 3.64 4.07
N PRO A 216 -19.05 4.75 3.37
CA PRO A 216 -20.28 4.90 2.61
C PRO A 216 -20.29 3.93 1.42
N ASP A 217 -21.45 3.77 0.78
CA ASP A 217 -21.49 3.02 -0.47
C ASP A 217 -20.68 3.71 -1.58
N ALA A 218 -20.29 2.96 -2.61
CA ALA A 218 -19.42 3.48 -3.66
C ALA A 218 -20.04 4.64 -4.46
N GLU A 219 -21.36 4.68 -4.62
CA GLU A 219 -22.06 5.78 -5.29
C GLU A 219 -21.99 7.05 -4.44
N GLU A 220 -22.37 6.94 -3.17
CA GLU A 220 -22.34 8.05 -2.22
C GLU A 220 -20.91 8.60 -2.09
N CYS A 221 -19.93 7.71 -1.98
CA CYS A 221 -18.50 8.05 -1.92
C CYS A 221 -18.08 8.86 -3.16
N HIS A 222 -18.40 8.34 -4.35
CA HIS A 222 -18.10 9.00 -5.63
C HIS A 222 -18.78 10.38 -5.75
N GLN A 223 -20.07 10.49 -5.43
CA GLN A 223 -20.81 11.75 -5.50
C GLN A 223 -20.29 12.78 -4.49
N SER A 224 -19.93 12.33 -3.30
CA SER A 224 -19.31 13.18 -2.28
C SER A 224 -18.00 13.80 -2.77
N TYR A 225 -17.12 12.99 -3.37
CA TYR A 225 -15.86 13.47 -3.93
C TYR A 225 -16.05 14.42 -5.11
N LEU A 226 -16.99 14.14 -6.02
CA LEU A 226 -17.31 15.06 -7.12
C LEU A 226 -17.79 16.41 -6.62
N LYS A 227 -18.73 16.42 -5.67
CA LYS A 227 -19.28 17.65 -5.12
C LYS A 227 -18.20 18.48 -4.42
N ARG A 228 -17.40 17.85 -3.56
CA ARG A 228 -16.27 18.52 -2.88
C ARG A 228 -15.27 19.08 -3.90
N ALA A 229 -14.98 18.33 -4.98
CA ALA A 229 -14.07 18.79 -6.02
C ALA A 229 -14.59 20.06 -6.73
N GLU A 230 -15.89 20.11 -7.04
CA GLU A 230 -16.52 21.29 -7.62
C GLU A 230 -16.53 22.49 -6.66
N ASP A 231 -16.83 22.26 -5.37
CA ASP A 231 -16.83 23.30 -4.34
C ASP A 231 -15.41 23.89 -4.12
N SER A 232 -14.37 23.03 -4.11
CA SER A 232 -12.97 23.46 -4.04
C SER A 232 -12.54 24.21 -5.31
N ALA A 233 -12.97 23.78 -6.51
CA ALA A 233 -12.72 24.49 -7.76
C ALA A 233 -13.34 25.90 -7.74
N ALA A 234 -14.59 26.02 -7.30
CA ALA A 234 -15.30 27.29 -7.19
C ALA A 234 -14.64 28.24 -6.18
N SER A 235 -14.00 27.67 -5.16
CA SER A 235 -13.24 28.39 -4.13
C SER A 235 -11.80 28.71 -4.54
N GLY A 236 -11.37 28.31 -5.74
CA GLY A 236 -10.01 28.53 -6.27
C GLY A 236 -8.93 27.61 -5.67
N LEU A 237 -9.31 26.62 -4.87
CA LEU A 237 -8.44 25.61 -4.28
C LEU A 237 -8.10 24.54 -5.33
N THR A 238 -7.27 24.94 -6.30
CA THR A 238 -7.03 24.19 -7.53
C THR A 238 -6.40 22.82 -7.27
N GLU A 239 -5.39 22.75 -6.40
CA GLU A 239 -4.71 21.50 -6.04
C GLU A 239 -5.63 20.52 -5.33
N GLU A 240 -6.41 20.99 -4.35
CA GLU A 240 -7.38 20.16 -3.63
C GLU A 240 -8.46 19.63 -4.58
N SER A 241 -8.97 20.49 -5.47
CA SER A 241 -9.97 20.10 -6.47
C SER A 241 -9.45 19.01 -7.41
N LEU A 242 -8.22 19.13 -7.91
CA LEU A 242 -7.58 18.11 -8.75
C LEU A 242 -7.47 16.77 -8.01
N GLU A 243 -7.03 16.77 -6.76
CA GLU A 243 -6.93 15.56 -5.95
C GLU A 243 -8.31 14.91 -5.72
N LEU A 244 -9.35 15.71 -5.43
CA LEU A 244 -10.70 15.20 -5.24
C LEU A 244 -11.30 14.62 -6.54
N PHE A 245 -11.04 15.24 -7.70
CA PHE A 245 -11.44 14.67 -8.99
C PHE A 245 -10.67 13.38 -9.32
N GLU A 246 -9.39 13.28 -8.95
CA GLU A 246 -8.62 12.04 -9.09
C GLU A 246 -9.19 10.91 -8.26
N ARG A 247 -9.57 11.18 -7.01
CA ARG A 247 -10.25 10.20 -6.15
C ARG A 247 -11.61 9.79 -6.72
N ALA A 248 -12.40 10.72 -7.23
CA ALA A 248 -13.66 10.40 -7.89
C ALA A 248 -13.43 9.50 -9.12
N LEU A 249 -12.44 9.80 -9.96
CA LEU A 249 -12.09 8.98 -11.12
C LEU A 249 -11.51 7.61 -10.75
N ALA A 250 -10.81 7.50 -9.62
CA ALA A 250 -10.32 6.21 -9.11
C ALA A 250 -11.47 5.30 -8.64
N LEU A 251 -12.57 5.88 -8.15
CA LEU A 251 -13.80 5.15 -7.83
C LEU A 251 -14.61 4.84 -9.09
N ARG A 252 -14.71 5.80 -10.02
CA ARG A 252 -15.41 5.64 -11.30
C ARG A 252 -14.64 6.30 -12.44
N PRO A 253 -13.85 5.52 -13.20
CA PRO A 253 -13.04 6.06 -14.29
C PRO A 253 -13.86 6.68 -15.43
N ARG A 254 -15.13 6.27 -15.58
CA ARG A 254 -16.02 6.72 -16.67
C ARG A 254 -16.91 7.89 -16.23
N THR A 255 -16.30 8.97 -15.73
CA THR A 255 -17.02 10.17 -15.30
C THR A 255 -16.64 11.37 -16.17
N PRO A 256 -17.37 11.62 -17.29
CA PRO A 256 -17.05 12.68 -18.25
C PRO A 256 -16.87 14.06 -17.63
N MET A 257 -17.72 14.40 -16.65
CA MET A 257 -17.66 15.68 -15.94
C MET A 257 -16.32 15.86 -15.22
N ALA A 258 -15.82 14.84 -14.52
CA ALA A 258 -14.55 14.95 -13.79
C ALA A 258 -13.36 15.14 -14.75
N LEU A 259 -13.32 14.39 -15.87
CA LEU A 259 -12.30 14.56 -16.90
C LEU A 259 -12.29 15.98 -17.48
N MET A 260 -13.48 16.51 -17.82
CA MET A 260 -13.62 17.88 -18.33
C MET A 260 -13.14 18.92 -17.30
N ARG A 261 -13.53 18.77 -16.03
CA ARG A 261 -13.11 19.70 -14.96
C ARG A 261 -11.62 19.64 -14.67
N LYS A 262 -11.01 18.45 -14.60
CA LYS A 262 -9.55 18.32 -14.48
C LYS A 262 -8.83 18.99 -15.64
N ALA A 263 -9.30 18.80 -16.87
CA ALA A 263 -8.73 19.45 -18.04
C ALA A 263 -8.79 20.98 -17.95
N GLU A 264 -9.91 21.55 -17.50
CA GLU A 264 -10.08 22.99 -17.27
C GLU A 264 -9.12 23.52 -16.20
N LEU A 265 -8.97 22.81 -15.08
CA LEU A 265 -8.05 23.17 -14.00
C LEU A 265 -6.58 23.12 -14.46
N TYR A 266 -6.17 22.07 -15.18
CA TYR A 266 -4.82 21.97 -15.75
C TYR A 266 -4.54 23.08 -16.77
N GLU A 267 -5.51 23.41 -17.63
CA GLU A 267 -5.37 24.53 -18.57
C GLU A 267 -5.21 25.86 -17.83
N GLY A 268 -5.99 26.09 -16.77
CA GLY A 268 -5.86 27.27 -15.91
C GLY A 268 -4.47 27.40 -15.26
N LYS A 269 -3.83 26.27 -14.96
CA LYS A 269 -2.44 26.19 -14.46
C LYS A 269 -1.37 26.29 -15.56
N GLY A 270 -1.75 26.35 -16.83
CA GLY A 270 -0.82 26.30 -17.97
C GLY A 270 -0.23 24.90 -18.22
N LEU A 271 -0.74 23.86 -17.55
CA LEU A 271 -0.32 22.47 -17.72
C LEU A 271 -1.03 21.84 -18.93
N LEU A 272 -0.78 22.39 -20.12
CA LEU A 272 -1.52 22.05 -21.33
C LEU A 272 -1.42 20.57 -21.71
N MET A 273 -0.27 19.93 -21.52
CA MET A 273 -0.12 18.49 -21.81
C MET A 273 -0.99 17.61 -20.90
N ALA A 274 -1.12 17.96 -19.62
CA ALA A 274 -2.00 17.23 -18.70
C ALA A 274 -3.47 17.43 -19.09
N SER A 275 -3.85 18.68 -19.43
CA SER A 275 -5.18 19.00 -19.95
C SER A 275 -5.53 18.21 -21.21
N ILE A 276 -4.58 18.08 -22.15
CA ILE A 276 -4.74 17.27 -23.37
C ILE A 276 -5.01 15.81 -23.02
N GLY A 277 -4.25 15.20 -22.11
CA GLY A 277 -4.45 13.80 -21.73
C GLY A 277 -5.84 13.51 -21.16
N GLU A 278 -6.34 14.40 -20.30
CA GLU A 278 -7.72 14.28 -19.76
C GLU A 278 -8.78 14.41 -20.87
N MET A 279 -8.57 15.34 -21.82
CA MET A 279 -9.49 15.54 -22.94
C MET A 279 -9.46 14.44 -23.99
N GLU A 280 -8.30 13.82 -24.23
CA GLU A 280 -8.17 12.64 -25.08
C GLU A 280 -8.97 11.48 -24.48
N THR A 281 -8.81 11.24 -23.18
CA THR A 281 -9.59 10.24 -22.44
C THR A 281 -11.10 10.52 -22.53
N LEU A 282 -11.51 11.78 -22.39
CA LEU A 282 -12.92 12.17 -22.51
C LEU A 282 -13.48 11.94 -23.92
N VAL A 283 -12.72 12.26 -24.97
CA VAL A 283 -13.14 12.03 -26.37
C VAL A 283 -13.23 10.53 -26.68
N GLU A 284 -12.37 9.70 -26.10
CA GLU A 284 -12.49 8.24 -26.22
C GLU A 284 -13.73 7.70 -25.49
N LEU A 285 -14.06 8.28 -24.32
CA LEU A 285 -15.22 7.90 -23.53
C LEU A 285 -16.54 8.36 -24.18
N GLU A 286 -16.57 9.56 -24.73
CA GLU A 286 -17.73 10.20 -25.38
C GLU A 286 -17.40 10.62 -26.82
N PRO A 287 -17.29 9.67 -27.78
CA PRO A 287 -16.81 9.94 -29.14
C PRO A 287 -17.69 10.85 -30.00
N VAL A 288 -18.86 11.22 -29.50
CA VAL A 288 -19.81 12.09 -30.18
C VAL A 288 -19.95 13.45 -29.48
N ASP A 289 -19.24 13.69 -28.38
CA ASP A 289 -19.29 14.97 -27.67
C ASP A 289 -18.48 16.04 -28.41
N LEU A 290 -19.20 16.83 -29.23
CA LEU A 290 -18.64 17.96 -29.96
C LEU A 290 -18.02 19.03 -29.05
N THR A 291 -18.39 19.10 -27.77
CA THR A 291 -17.78 20.04 -26.82
C THR A 291 -16.37 19.57 -26.47
N ALA A 292 -16.21 18.29 -26.11
CA ALA A 292 -14.91 17.69 -25.83
C ALA A 292 -13.95 17.81 -27.03
N HIS A 293 -14.41 17.48 -28.23
CA HIS A 293 -13.62 17.64 -29.45
C HIS A 293 -13.17 19.09 -29.69
N ARG A 294 -14.03 20.09 -29.45
CA ARG A 294 -13.65 21.52 -29.60
C ARG A 294 -12.58 21.91 -28.61
N LYS A 295 -12.71 21.47 -27.37
CA LYS A 295 -11.75 21.74 -26.31
C LYS A 295 -10.38 21.14 -26.65
N LEU A 296 -10.36 19.86 -27.06
CA LEU A 296 -9.13 19.18 -27.48
C LEU A 296 -8.46 19.86 -28.68
N LEU A 297 -9.23 20.30 -29.68
CA LEU A 297 -8.73 21.08 -30.81
C LEU A 297 -8.07 22.41 -30.39
N SER A 298 -8.68 23.10 -29.42
CA SER A 298 -8.13 24.34 -28.86
C SER A 298 -6.79 24.09 -28.17
N LEU A 299 -6.71 23.03 -27.37
CA LEU A 299 -5.50 22.65 -26.64
C LEU A 299 -4.36 22.24 -27.59
N TYR A 300 -4.63 21.39 -28.60
CA TYR A 300 -3.60 21.05 -29.59
C TYR A 300 -3.08 22.28 -30.34
N LYS A 301 -3.95 23.24 -30.65
CA LYS A 301 -3.56 24.49 -31.29
C LYS A 301 -2.67 25.33 -30.37
N ALA A 302 -3.04 25.45 -29.09
CA ALA A 302 -2.28 26.20 -28.10
C ALA A 302 -0.88 25.60 -27.88
N GLN A 303 -0.77 24.27 -27.90
CA GLN A 303 0.49 23.54 -27.73
C GLN A 303 1.31 23.38 -29.01
N GLY A 304 0.76 23.76 -30.18
CA GLY A 304 1.44 23.62 -31.47
C GLY A 304 1.49 22.18 -32.01
N MET A 305 0.61 21.29 -31.53
CA MET A 305 0.50 19.90 -31.96
C MET A 305 -0.26 19.79 -33.30
N ILE A 306 0.39 20.22 -34.38
CA ILE A 306 -0.23 20.39 -35.72
C ILE A 306 -0.76 19.06 -36.27
N ARG A 307 -0.04 17.96 -36.06
CA ARG A 307 -0.42 16.64 -36.58
C ARG A 307 -1.71 16.16 -35.94
N GLU A 308 -1.76 16.15 -34.62
CA GLU A 308 -2.86 15.71 -33.79
C GLU A 308 -4.08 16.61 -34.02
N HIS A 309 -3.87 17.94 -34.08
CA HIS A 309 -4.92 18.90 -34.45
C HIS A 309 -5.57 18.56 -35.79
N ASN A 310 -4.78 18.27 -36.84
CA ASN A 310 -5.32 17.98 -38.17
C ASN A 310 -6.10 16.66 -38.21
N ILE A 311 -5.69 15.64 -37.44
CA ILE A 311 -6.41 14.38 -37.30
C ILE A 311 -7.76 14.66 -36.62
N GLU A 312 -7.73 15.42 -35.54
CA GLU A 312 -8.91 15.73 -34.73
C GLU A 312 -9.93 16.62 -35.48
N VAL A 313 -9.47 17.54 -36.34
CA VAL A 313 -10.34 18.33 -37.22
C VAL A 313 -11.16 17.44 -38.14
N ARG A 314 -10.58 16.35 -38.67
CA ARG A 314 -11.29 15.41 -39.55
C ARG A 314 -12.38 14.67 -38.78
N ARG A 315 -12.07 14.18 -37.56
CA ARG A 315 -13.05 13.54 -36.67
C ARG A 315 -14.20 14.50 -36.34
N PHE A 316 -13.88 15.71 -35.90
CA PHE A 316 -14.87 16.72 -35.55
C PHE A 316 -15.79 17.12 -36.73
N LYS A 317 -15.25 17.24 -37.94
CA LYS A 317 -16.05 17.53 -39.15
C LYS A 317 -17.01 16.39 -39.49
N ALA A 318 -16.52 15.15 -39.47
CA ALA A 318 -17.34 13.97 -39.75
C ALA A 318 -18.53 13.88 -38.77
N LEU A 319 -18.29 14.12 -37.46
CA LEU A 319 -19.34 14.12 -36.43
C LEU A 319 -20.36 15.26 -36.61
N LYS A 320 -19.92 16.42 -37.11
CA LYS A 320 -20.83 17.53 -37.43
C LYS A 320 -21.70 17.25 -38.65
N GLU A 321 -21.14 16.57 -39.65
CA GLU A 321 -21.85 16.20 -40.87
C GLU A 321 -22.86 15.08 -40.61
N SER A 322 -22.54 14.12 -39.73
CA SER A 322 -23.46 13.03 -39.36
C SER A 322 -24.64 13.47 -38.47
N ARG A 323 -24.61 14.70 -37.93
CA ARG A 323 -25.70 15.27 -37.12
C ARG A 323 -26.68 16.13 -37.94
N LYS A 324 -26.44 16.31 -39.25
CA LYS A 324 -27.34 17.02 -40.18
C LYS A 324 -28.30 16.07 -40.85
#